data_AF-A0A2E6JM77-F1
#
_entry.id   AF-A0A2E6JM77-F1
#
_cell.length_a   1.000
_cell.length_b   1.000
_cell.length_c   1.000
_cell.angle_alpha   90.00
_cell.angle_beta   90.00
_cell.angle_gamma   90.00
#
_symmetry.space_group_name_H-M   'P 1'
#
loop_
_entity.id
_entity.type
_entity.pdbx_description
1 polymer ?
#
loop_
_entity_poly.entity_id
_entity_poly.type
_entity_poly.pdbx_seq_one_letter_code
_entity_poly.pdbx_strand_id
1 'polypeptide(L)'
;ISEESRDWFTDFIAQSEWKFVHPNDLYVMPSVIGEQDKINLACTIGIELQDKLNSSDIETPDWFELYDKRSSSLKVSNLKFGKKEFIQKMKSISSWQNKTPLPKVDAPKTVVEIGHVFDEYLTQVFRKFPTTKWKAMKRVVFECAPLGISVHGTPDLFYEEIPIESKTVRILPKQRDMNKKGLKLFREKWQKNYLPQIAMYSSGSNLHWMFLLLISRQNKEFSIIPVSGENKLQQLENKWTDWMSDDEFVEKLNHFKSQ
;
A
#
# COMPACT_ATOMS: atom_id res chain seq x y z
N ILE A 1 21.60 -6.85 5.44
CA ILE A 1 20.67 -6.97 6.58
C ILE A 1 21.51 -7.05 7.85
N SER A 2 21.25 -6.21 8.84
CA SER A 2 21.94 -6.27 10.14
C SER A 2 21.59 -7.53 10.94
N GLU A 3 22.43 -7.87 11.92
CA GLU A 3 22.19 -8.97 12.86
C GLU A 3 20.88 -8.78 13.63
N GLU A 4 20.62 -7.58 14.15
CA GLU A 4 19.36 -7.21 14.84
C GLU A 4 18.12 -7.52 13.98
N SER A 5 18.14 -7.12 12.70
CA SER A 5 17.02 -7.39 11.78
C SER A 5 16.88 -8.87 11.46
N ARG A 6 18.01 -9.60 11.37
CA ARG A 6 18.01 -11.05 11.12
C ARG A 6 17.46 -11.81 12.32
N ASP A 7 17.87 -11.47 13.53
CA ASP A 7 17.41 -12.09 14.77
C ASP A 7 15.91 -11.83 14.94
N TRP A 8 15.48 -10.58 14.78
CA TRP A 8 14.06 -10.22 14.82
C TRP A 8 13.23 -11.03 13.82
N PHE A 9 13.73 -11.18 12.59
CA PHE A 9 13.02 -11.90 11.54
C PHE A 9 13.01 -13.42 11.78
N THR A 10 14.10 -13.96 12.31
CA THR A 10 14.19 -15.37 12.73
C THR A 10 13.18 -15.66 13.82
N ASP A 11 13.10 -14.80 14.85
CA ASP A 11 12.10 -14.89 15.90
C ASP A 11 10.68 -14.79 15.31
N PHE A 12 10.45 -13.88 14.36
CA PHE A 12 9.17 -13.76 13.67
C PHE A 12 8.81 -15.05 12.93
N ILE A 13 9.70 -15.62 12.11
CA ILE A 13 9.43 -16.88 11.39
C ILE A 13 9.22 -18.04 12.39
N ALA A 14 9.92 -18.06 13.52
CA ALA A 14 9.77 -19.10 14.53
C ALA A 14 8.43 -19.05 15.28
N GLN A 15 7.67 -17.94 15.19
CA GLN A 15 6.31 -17.87 15.73
C GLN A 15 5.38 -18.89 15.07
N SER A 16 4.25 -19.16 15.72
CA SER A 16 3.15 -20.00 15.21
C SER A 16 2.75 -19.68 13.78
N GLU A 17 2.02 -20.57 13.15
CA GLU A 17 1.45 -20.39 11.81
C GLU A 17 0.73 -19.04 11.62
N TRP A 18 0.76 -18.56 10.38
CA TRP A 18 -0.06 -17.44 9.93
C TRP A 18 -1.52 -17.72 10.22
N LYS A 19 -2.20 -16.69 10.73
CA LYS A 19 -3.61 -16.77 11.13
C LYS A 19 -4.42 -15.67 10.48
N PHE A 20 -5.39 -16.06 9.69
CA PHE A 20 -6.41 -15.17 9.17
C PHE A 20 -7.37 -14.76 10.30
N VAL A 21 -7.61 -13.46 10.39
CA VAL A 21 -8.57 -12.84 11.30
C VAL A 21 -9.73 -12.28 10.47
N HIS A 22 -10.95 -12.67 10.84
CA HIS A 22 -12.15 -12.26 10.15
C HIS A 22 -12.27 -10.72 10.15
N PRO A 23 -12.61 -10.07 9.02
CA PRO A 23 -12.64 -8.61 8.94
C PRO A 23 -13.60 -7.96 9.96
N ASN A 24 -14.71 -8.63 10.30
CA ASN A 24 -15.66 -8.15 11.31
C ASN A 24 -15.12 -8.19 12.75
N ASP A 25 -14.02 -8.90 13.04
CA ASP A 25 -13.38 -8.87 14.36
C ASP A 25 -12.52 -7.62 14.56
N LEU A 26 -12.28 -6.86 13.49
CA LEU A 26 -11.55 -5.60 13.50
C LEU A 26 -12.46 -4.43 13.84
N TYR A 27 -11.88 -3.35 14.33
CA TYR A 27 -12.56 -2.06 14.46
C TYR A 27 -13.00 -1.58 13.09
N VAL A 28 -14.30 -1.30 12.97
CA VAL A 28 -14.89 -0.76 11.75
C VAL A 28 -14.26 0.61 11.43
N MET A 29 -13.54 0.66 10.32
CA MET A 29 -12.98 1.89 9.78
C MET A 29 -13.92 2.48 8.72
N PRO A 30 -13.87 3.81 8.48
CA PRO A 30 -14.66 4.40 7.40
C PRO A 30 -14.33 3.78 6.05
N SER A 31 -15.36 3.61 5.23
CA SER A 31 -15.31 2.98 3.90
C SER A 31 -15.04 1.47 3.89
N VAL A 32 -14.97 0.78 5.04
CA VAL A 32 -15.03 -0.69 5.06
C VAL A 32 -16.41 -1.13 4.58
N ILE A 33 -16.45 -2.07 3.64
CA ILE A 33 -17.70 -2.60 3.07
C ILE A 33 -18.23 -3.70 3.98
N GLY A 34 -19.48 -3.57 4.42
CA GLY A 34 -20.15 -4.56 5.27
C GLY A 34 -21.07 -5.54 4.51
N GLU A 35 -21.09 -5.47 3.17
CA GLU A 35 -21.89 -6.35 2.32
C GLU A 35 -21.42 -7.81 2.45
N GLN A 36 -22.37 -8.73 2.66
CA GLN A 36 -22.04 -10.11 3.04
C GLN A 36 -21.28 -10.86 1.94
N ASP A 37 -21.59 -10.61 0.67
CA ASP A 37 -20.89 -11.20 -0.48
C ASP A 37 -19.40 -10.79 -0.51
N LYS A 38 -19.10 -9.51 -0.26
CA LYS A 38 -17.71 -8.99 -0.20
C LYS A 38 -16.96 -9.49 1.02
N ILE A 39 -17.65 -9.62 2.16
CA ILE A 39 -17.08 -10.24 3.36
C ILE A 39 -16.78 -11.73 3.12
N ASN A 40 -17.71 -12.48 2.51
CA ASN A 40 -17.50 -13.89 2.19
C ASN A 40 -16.32 -14.09 1.21
N LEU A 41 -16.20 -13.22 0.21
CA LEU A 41 -15.06 -13.23 -0.70
C LEU A 41 -13.75 -12.89 0.03
N ALA A 42 -13.75 -11.89 0.91
CA ALA A 42 -12.60 -11.55 1.74
C ALA A 42 -12.15 -12.74 2.61
N CYS A 43 -13.09 -13.48 3.20
CA CYS A 43 -12.83 -14.68 3.97
C CYS A 43 -12.27 -15.81 3.12
N THR A 44 -12.80 -16.02 1.92
CA THR A 44 -12.28 -17.02 0.97
C THR A 44 -10.83 -16.72 0.62
N ILE A 45 -10.54 -15.47 0.23
CA ILE A 45 -9.18 -15.01 -0.09
C ILE A 45 -8.27 -15.13 1.15
N GLY A 46 -8.78 -14.79 2.33
CA GLY A 46 -8.04 -14.85 3.59
C GLY A 46 -7.63 -16.27 3.97
N ILE A 47 -8.53 -17.24 3.83
CA ILE A 47 -8.25 -18.66 4.09
C ILE A 47 -7.26 -19.20 3.03
N GLU A 48 -7.50 -18.94 1.74
CA GLU A 48 -6.57 -19.35 0.68
C GLU A 48 -5.16 -18.77 0.90
N LEU A 49 -5.06 -17.50 1.30
CA LEU A 49 -3.78 -16.86 1.59
C LEU A 49 -3.13 -17.46 2.84
N GLN A 50 -3.90 -17.80 3.88
CA GLN A 50 -3.38 -18.44 5.08
C GLN A 50 -2.70 -19.78 4.73
N ASP A 51 -3.38 -20.64 3.97
CA ASP A 51 -2.87 -21.95 3.57
C ASP A 51 -1.59 -21.80 2.73
N LYS A 52 -1.57 -20.81 1.82
CA LYS A 52 -0.39 -20.47 1.02
C LYS A 52 0.78 -19.96 1.87
N LEU A 53 0.51 -19.08 2.84
CA LEU A 53 1.54 -18.53 3.72
C LEU A 53 2.14 -19.62 4.64
N ASN A 54 1.32 -20.56 5.12
CA ASN A 54 1.76 -21.64 6.00
C ASN A 54 2.45 -22.80 5.28
N SER A 55 2.20 -22.98 3.98
CA SER A 55 2.90 -23.95 3.13
C SER A 55 4.15 -23.40 2.45
N SER A 56 4.49 -22.13 2.69
CA SER A 56 5.64 -21.49 2.06
C SER A 56 6.92 -21.72 2.85
N ASP A 57 7.86 -22.47 2.28
CA ASP A 57 9.24 -22.56 2.79
C ASP A 57 10.00 -21.28 2.43
N ILE A 58 9.87 -20.25 3.28
CA ILE A 58 10.52 -18.96 3.05
C ILE A 58 11.35 -18.57 4.27
N GLU A 59 12.65 -18.54 4.04
CA GLU A 59 13.67 -18.12 4.99
C GLU A 59 13.77 -16.60 5.05
N THR A 60 14.52 -16.11 6.04
CA THR A 60 14.92 -14.70 6.11
C THR A 60 15.61 -14.30 4.81
N PRO A 61 15.21 -13.18 4.17
CA PRO A 61 15.94 -12.68 3.00
C PRO A 61 17.43 -12.50 3.32
N ASP A 62 18.32 -12.83 2.38
CA ASP A 62 19.77 -12.66 2.56
C ASP A 62 20.19 -11.19 2.43
N TRP A 63 19.55 -10.47 1.52
CA TRP A 63 19.79 -9.08 1.20
C TRP A 63 18.51 -8.41 0.66
N PHE A 64 18.50 -7.08 0.64
CA PHE A 64 17.51 -6.30 -0.09
C PHE A 64 18.18 -5.05 -0.66
N GLU A 65 17.76 -4.62 -1.84
CA GLU A 65 18.30 -3.44 -2.50
C GLU A 65 17.48 -2.19 -2.15
N LEU A 66 18.19 -1.10 -1.84
CA LEU A 66 17.57 0.22 -1.68
C LEU A 66 18.10 1.18 -2.71
N TYR A 67 17.20 1.68 -3.53
CA TYR A 67 17.50 2.75 -4.48
C TYR A 67 17.07 4.10 -3.94
N ASP A 68 17.67 5.15 -4.50
CA ASP A 68 17.18 6.50 -4.30
C ASP A 68 15.67 6.59 -4.62
N LYS A 69 14.91 7.22 -3.73
CA LYS A 69 13.45 7.36 -3.87
C LYS A 69 13.04 8.43 -4.90
N ARG A 70 14.00 9.17 -5.46
CA ARG A 70 13.79 10.12 -6.55
C ARG A 70 13.46 9.33 -7.82
N SER A 71 12.30 9.63 -8.42
CA SER A 71 11.83 8.98 -9.65
C SER A 71 11.82 9.98 -10.81
N SER A 72 11.89 9.45 -12.02
CA SER A 72 11.69 10.18 -13.28
C SER A 72 10.22 10.34 -13.66
N SER A 73 9.29 9.75 -12.91
CA SER A 73 7.85 9.81 -13.18
C SER A 73 7.03 10.04 -11.92
N LEU A 74 5.81 10.58 -12.11
CA LEU A 74 4.80 10.65 -11.06
C LEU A 74 4.21 9.25 -10.78
N LYS A 75 3.87 9.02 -9.52
CA LYS A 75 3.25 7.81 -9.00
C LYS A 75 1.99 8.17 -8.21
N VAL A 76 1.09 7.19 -8.03
CA VAL A 76 -0.09 7.33 -7.18
C VAL A 76 0.23 7.88 -5.78
N SER A 77 1.37 7.50 -5.19
CA SER A 77 1.78 8.01 -3.88
C SER A 77 2.04 9.51 -3.85
N ASN A 78 2.38 10.14 -4.98
CA ASN A 78 2.60 11.59 -5.08
C ASN A 78 1.30 12.38 -4.95
N LEU A 79 0.18 11.83 -5.44
CA LEU A 79 -1.13 12.49 -5.42
C LEU A 79 -1.80 12.49 -4.02
N LYS A 80 -1.26 11.72 -3.08
CA LYS A 80 -1.72 11.69 -1.68
C LYS A 80 -1.38 12.98 -0.92
N PHE A 81 -0.35 13.72 -1.36
CA PHE A 81 0.18 14.85 -0.62
C PHE A 81 -0.64 16.15 -0.79
N GLY A 82 -0.28 17.19 -0.05
CA GLY A 82 -0.79 18.55 -0.27
C GLY A 82 -0.23 19.19 -1.55
N LYS A 83 -0.80 20.33 -1.95
CA LYS A 83 -0.42 21.05 -3.18
C LYS A 83 1.07 21.41 -3.18
N LYS A 84 1.57 21.91 -2.05
CA LYS A 84 2.97 22.35 -1.89
C LYS A 84 3.95 21.19 -2.09
N GLU A 85 3.70 20.05 -1.44
CA GLU A 85 4.54 18.87 -1.56
C GLU A 85 4.46 18.27 -2.97
N PHE A 86 3.28 18.31 -3.61
CA PHE A 86 3.11 17.86 -4.98
C PHE A 86 3.93 18.72 -5.96
N ILE A 87 3.91 20.05 -5.83
CA ILE A 87 4.77 20.97 -6.60
C ILE A 87 6.26 20.64 -6.40
N GLN A 88 6.68 20.42 -5.16
CA GLN A 88 8.07 20.03 -4.86
C GLN A 88 8.44 18.70 -5.54
N LYS A 89 7.50 17.74 -5.61
CA LYS A 89 7.73 16.48 -6.30
C LYS A 89 7.83 16.65 -7.81
N MET A 90 6.99 17.47 -8.45
CA MET A 90 7.11 17.78 -9.88
C MET A 90 8.50 18.36 -10.19
N LYS A 91 8.95 19.37 -9.43
CA LYS A 91 10.29 19.96 -9.58
C LYS A 91 11.41 18.92 -9.41
N SER A 92 11.29 18.06 -8.40
CA SER A 92 12.25 16.97 -8.19
C SER A 92 12.29 16.02 -9.38
N ILE A 93 11.14 15.65 -9.94
CA ILE A 93 11.04 14.71 -11.07
C ILE A 93 11.66 15.31 -12.33
N SER A 94 11.36 16.56 -12.67
CA SER A 94 11.98 17.26 -13.81
C SER A 94 13.51 17.25 -13.73
N SER A 95 14.07 17.45 -12.53
CA SER A 95 15.53 17.41 -12.33
C SER A 95 16.17 16.00 -12.41
N TRP A 96 15.34 14.95 -12.53
CA TRP A 96 15.71 13.53 -12.55
C TRP A 96 15.19 12.75 -13.76
N GLN A 97 14.50 13.39 -14.72
CA GLN A 97 13.88 12.73 -15.88
C GLN A 97 14.86 11.85 -16.69
N ASN A 98 16.17 12.17 -16.68
CA ASN A 98 17.22 11.44 -17.42
C ASN A 98 18.33 10.87 -16.51
N LYS A 99 18.05 10.67 -15.23
CA LYS A 99 19.03 10.17 -14.27
C LYS A 99 18.66 8.77 -13.79
N THR A 100 19.64 7.88 -13.76
CA THR A 100 19.49 6.55 -13.18
C THR A 100 19.57 6.67 -11.66
N PRO A 101 18.56 6.18 -10.91
CA PRO A 101 18.63 6.11 -9.45
C PRO A 101 19.83 5.27 -9.04
N LEU A 102 20.70 5.84 -8.19
CA LEU A 102 21.82 5.08 -7.63
C LEU A 102 21.34 4.27 -6.42
N PRO A 103 21.95 3.11 -6.15
CA PRO A 103 21.80 2.42 -4.88
C PRO A 103 22.16 3.37 -3.74
N LYS A 104 21.41 3.32 -2.64
CA LYS A 104 21.77 4.03 -1.43
C LYS A 104 23.01 3.39 -0.82
N VAL A 105 23.98 4.24 -0.49
CA VAL A 105 25.22 3.82 0.17
C VAL A 105 24.99 3.52 1.66
N ASP A 106 24.03 4.23 2.27
CA ASP A 106 23.69 4.05 3.68
C ASP A 106 22.49 3.11 3.85
N ALA A 107 22.69 2.03 4.60
CA ALA A 107 21.61 1.17 5.04
C ALA A 107 20.74 1.89 6.10
N PRO A 108 19.40 1.78 6.02
CA PRO A 108 18.53 2.22 7.10
C PRO A 108 18.85 1.40 8.35
N LYS A 109 18.73 2.02 9.51
CA LYS A 109 18.97 1.36 10.80
C LYS A 109 17.64 1.03 11.48
N THR A 110 17.69 0.04 12.37
CA THR A 110 16.62 -0.33 13.32
C THR A 110 15.29 -0.68 12.63
N VAL A 111 14.18 -0.12 13.12
CA VAL A 111 12.80 -0.46 12.73
C VAL A 111 12.51 -0.22 11.24
N VAL A 112 13.26 0.69 10.60
CA VAL A 112 13.11 0.96 9.16
C VAL A 112 13.69 -0.19 8.33
N GLU A 113 14.84 -0.75 8.73
CA GLU A 113 15.42 -1.92 8.08
C GLU A 113 14.49 -3.13 8.21
N ILE A 114 13.98 -3.39 9.43
CA ILE A 114 13.01 -4.46 9.70
C ILE A 114 11.79 -4.36 8.78
N GLY A 115 11.29 -3.13 8.56
CA GLY A 115 10.19 -2.90 7.62
C GLY A 115 10.54 -3.33 6.19
N HIS A 116 11.73 -2.99 5.71
CA HIS A 116 12.19 -3.38 4.38
C HIS A 116 12.43 -4.89 4.23
N VAL A 117 13.01 -5.53 5.25
CA VAL A 117 13.17 -7.01 5.27
C VAL A 117 11.81 -7.69 5.20
N PHE A 118 10.82 -7.17 5.93
CA PHE A 118 9.46 -7.70 5.92
C PHE A 118 8.76 -7.50 4.57
N ASP A 119 8.89 -6.32 3.96
CA ASP A 119 8.33 -6.03 2.64
C ASP A 119 8.97 -6.93 1.56
N GLU A 120 10.28 -7.15 1.64
CA GLU A 120 11.01 -8.06 0.73
C GLU A 120 10.54 -9.51 0.91
N TYR A 121 10.42 -9.98 2.15
CA TYR A 121 9.84 -11.28 2.46
C TYR A 121 8.45 -11.44 1.83
N LEU A 122 7.52 -10.52 2.09
CA LEU A 122 6.18 -10.59 1.52
C LEU A 122 6.21 -10.58 -0.01
N THR A 123 7.10 -9.79 -0.60
CA THR A 123 7.28 -9.76 -2.06
C THR A 123 7.72 -11.11 -2.61
N GLN A 124 8.69 -11.77 -1.98
CA GLN A 124 9.13 -13.12 -2.37
C GLN A 124 8.00 -14.13 -2.23
N VAL A 125 7.26 -14.05 -1.12
CA VAL A 125 6.09 -14.90 -0.85
C VAL A 125 5.03 -14.73 -1.95
N PHE A 126 4.64 -13.49 -2.25
CA PHE A 126 3.62 -13.18 -3.25
C PHE A 126 4.04 -13.56 -4.67
N ARG A 127 5.35 -13.52 -4.98
CA ARG A 127 5.89 -13.99 -6.27
C ARG A 127 5.83 -15.50 -6.46
N LYS A 128 5.74 -16.29 -5.39
CA LYS A 128 5.57 -17.76 -5.47
C LYS A 128 4.11 -18.18 -5.66
N PHE A 129 3.16 -17.27 -5.40
CA PHE A 129 1.72 -17.53 -5.53
C PHE A 129 1.04 -17.35 -6.89
N PRO A 130 1.68 -16.89 -8.00
CA PRO A 130 0.99 -16.71 -9.26
C PRO A 130 0.24 -17.96 -9.70
N THR A 131 -1.07 -17.82 -9.84
CA THR A 131 -1.97 -18.83 -10.36
C THR A 131 -2.90 -18.15 -11.36
N THR A 132 -3.88 -18.88 -11.91
CA THR A 132 -4.93 -18.26 -12.72
C THR A 132 -5.73 -17.21 -11.95
N LYS A 133 -5.93 -17.43 -10.63
CA LYS A 133 -6.59 -16.50 -9.73
C LYS A 133 -5.64 -15.43 -9.17
N TRP A 134 -4.47 -15.81 -8.69
CA TRP A 134 -3.55 -14.88 -8.01
C TRP A 134 -2.55 -14.27 -8.99
N LYS A 135 -2.42 -12.94 -9.01
CA LYS A 135 -1.37 -12.23 -9.78
C LYS A 135 -0.63 -11.27 -8.85
N ALA A 136 0.69 -11.19 -8.97
CA ALA A 136 1.50 -10.29 -8.14
C ALA A 136 1.95 -9.06 -8.95
N MET A 137 2.01 -7.90 -8.29
CA MET A 137 2.64 -6.67 -8.79
C MET A 137 2.21 -6.22 -10.21
N LYS A 138 0.93 -6.42 -10.57
CA LYS A 138 0.39 -5.88 -11.83
C LYS A 138 0.30 -4.35 -11.71
N ARG A 139 0.85 -3.64 -12.70
CA ARG A 139 0.78 -2.18 -12.75
C ARG A 139 -0.64 -1.71 -13.12
N VAL A 140 -1.10 -0.67 -12.44
CA VAL A 140 -2.34 0.07 -12.73
C VAL A 140 -2.01 1.49 -13.19
N VAL A 141 -2.87 2.05 -14.03
CA VAL A 141 -2.79 3.45 -14.45
C VAL A 141 -4.00 4.17 -13.88
N PHE A 142 -3.76 5.21 -13.09
CA PHE A 142 -4.80 6.08 -12.57
C PHE A 142 -4.79 7.40 -13.35
N GLU A 143 -5.91 7.70 -14.00
CA GLU A 143 -6.13 8.96 -14.69
C GLU A 143 -6.67 10.00 -13.71
N CYS A 144 -5.86 11.00 -13.39
CA CYS A 144 -6.27 12.11 -12.55
C CYS A 144 -6.90 13.20 -13.44
N ALA A 145 -8.20 13.06 -13.71
CA ALA A 145 -8.91 13.94 -14.64
C ALA A 145 -8.81 15.44 -14.29
N PRO A 146 -8.99 15.89 -13.02
CA PRO A 146 -8.88 17.32 -12.69
C PRO A 146 -7.50 17.90 -13.02
N LEU A 147 -6.44 17.12 -12.83
CA LEU A 147 -5.08 17.55 -13.12
C LEU A 147 -4.67 17.23 -14.57
N GLY A 148 -5.45 16.49 -15.35
CA GLY A 148 -5.11 16.04 -16.71
C GLY A 148 -3.77 15.32 -16.79
N ILE A 149 -3.48 14.42 -15.84
CA ILE A 149 -2.27 13.59 -15.82
C ILE A 149 -2.60 12.13 -15.51
N SER A 150 -1.77 11.23 -16.02
CA SER A 150 -1.81 9.80 -15.70
C SER A 150 -0.67 9.46 -14.74
N VAL A 151 -0.96 8.67 -13.71
CA VAL A 151 0.07 8.18 -12.78
C VAL A 151 -0.01 6.68 -12.62
N HIS A 152 1.14 6.05 -12.45
CA HIS A 152 1.21 4.61 -12.27
C HIS A 152 1.25 4.21 -10.80
N GLY A 153 0.74 3.02 -10.52
CA GLY A 153 0.87 2.35 -9.25
C GLY A 153 0.97 0.84 -9.44
N THR A 154 1.36 0.16 -8.38
CA THR A 154 1.52 -1.30 -8.38
C THR A 154 0.95 -1.81 -7.07
N PRO A 155 -0.34 -2.23 -7.03
CA PRO A 155 -0.86 -3.01 -5.92
C PRO A 155 0.01 -4.25 -5.71
N ASP A 156 0.17 -4.65 -4.46
CA ASP A 156 1.04 -5.78 -4.11
C ASP A 156 0.55 -7.10 -4.74
N LEU A 157 -0.77 -7.29 -4.74
CA LEU A 157 -1.42 -8.50 -5.21
C LEU A 157 -2.71 -8.19 -5.98
N PHE A 158 -3.19 -9.18 -6.72
CA PHE A 158 -4.51 -9.24 -7.31
C PHE A 158 -5.08 -10.62 -7.06
N TYR A 159 -6.36 -10.66 -6.70
CA TYR A 159 -7.16 -11.87 -6.75
C TYR A 159 -8.18 -11.69 -7.87
N GLU A 160 -8.02 -12.53 -8.90
CA GLU A 160 -8.60 -12.38 -10.23
C GLU A 160 -8.24 -11.01 -10.82
N GLU A 161 -9.19 -10.08 -10.91
CA GLU A 161 -8.97 -8.71 -11.36
C GLU A 161 -9.13 -7.67 -10.23
N ILE A 162 -9.32 -8.12 -8.98
CA ILE A 162 -9.51 -7.24 -7.83
C ILE A 162 -8.15 -6.98 -7.17
N PRO A 163 -7.70 -5.72 -7.08
CA PRO A 163 -6.42 -5.41 -6.48
C PRO A 163 -6.46 -5.64 -4.96
N ILE A 164 -5.29 -5.96 -4.41
CA ILE A 164 -5.05 -6.15 -2.99
C ILE A 164 -3.79 -5.37 -2.63
N GLU A 165 -3.95 -4.37 -1.75
CA GLU A 165 -2.83 -3.59 -1.23
C GLU A 165 -2.49 -4.07 0.17
N SER A 166 -1.22 -4.34 0.45
CA SER A 166 -0.75 -4.73 1.76
C SER A 166 -0.34 -3.53 2.61
N LYS A 167 -0.61 -3.61 3.91
CA LYS A 167 -0.10 -2.68 4.92
C LYS A 167 0.26 -3.43 6.18
N THR A 168 1.42 -3.12 6.73
CA THR A 168 1.85 -3.68 8.02
C THR A 168 1.44 -2.77 9.18
N VAL A 169 1.02 -3.39 10.27
CA VAL A 169 0.79 -2.79 11.59
C VAL A 169 1.57 -3.57 12.65
N ARG A 170 1.70 -3.01 13.86
CA ARG A 170 2.32 -3.74 14.96
C ARG A 170 1.44 -4.92 15.40
N ILE A 171 0.17 -4.64 15.69
CA ILE A 171 -0.89 -5.61 16.02
C ILE A 171 -2.14 -5.18 15.23
N LEU A 172 -2.98 -6.15 14.83
CA LEU A 172 -4.25 -5.85 14.18
C LEU A 172 -5.19 -5.03 15.08
N PRO A 173 -6.00 -4.13 14.52
CA PRO A 173 -6.97 -3.33 15.25
C PRO A 173 -8.21 -4.14 15.64
N LYS A 174 -8.05 -5.18 16.48
CA LYS A 174 -9.17 -5.99 16.96
C LYS A 174 -10.04 -5.21 17.95
N GLN A 175 -11.35 -5.39 17.87
CA GLN A 175 -12.33 -4.66 18.69
C GLN A 175 -12.10 -4.77 20.21
N ARG A 176 -11.49 -5.87 20.67
CA ARG A 176 -11.28 -6.17 22.09
C ARG A 176 -9.97 -5.61 22.65
N ASP A 177 -8.99 -5.31 21.79
CA ASP A 177 -7.59 -5.16 22.22
C ASP A 177 -7.03 -3.74 22.03
N MET A 178 -7.75 -2.84 21.33
CA MET A 178 -7.20 -1.53 20.99
C MET A 178 -7.57 -0.45 22.00
N ASN A 179 -6.54 0.18 22.59
CA ASN A 179 -6.74 1.38 23.39
C ASN A 179 -7.11 2.61 22.52
N LYS A 180 -7.77 3.60 23.14
CA LYS A 180 -8.27 4.82 22.46
C LYS A 180 -7.17 5.59 21.69
N LYS A 181 -5.95 5.67 22.25
CA LYS A 181 -4.82 6.40 21.64
C LYS A 181 -4.32 5.70 20.38
N GLY A 182 -4.14 4.39 20.43
CA GLY A 182 -3.75 3.55 19.29
C GLY A 182 -4.79 3.60 18.17
N LEU A 183 -6.08 3.53 18.53
CA LEU A 183 -7.17 3.64 17.57
C LEU A 183 -7.19 5.00 16.85
N LYS A 184 -6.94 6.10 17.58
CA LYS A 184 -6.86 7.43 16.98
C LYS A 184 -5.74 7.51 15.94
N LEU A 185 -4.53 7.06 16.29
CA LEU A 185 -3.38 7.04 15.37
C LEU A 185 -3.63 6.15 14.16
N PHE A 186 -4.26 4.99 14.36
CA PHE A 186 -4.62 4.09 13.27
C PHE A 186 -5.64 4.73 12.31
N ARG A 187 -6.69 5.38 12.84
CA ARG A 187 -7.68 6.11 12.04
C ARG A 187 -7.04 7.25 11.24
N GLU A 188 -6.11 8.00 11.84
CA GLU A 188 -5.38 9.05 11.12
C GLU A 188 -4.56 8.47 9.97
N LYS A 189 -3.85 7.35 10.19
CA LYS A 189 -3.08 6.66 9.15
C LYS A 189 -3.98 6.10 8.04
N TRP A 190 -5.12 5.53 8.42
CA TRP A 190 -6.14 5.04 7.50
C TRP A 190 -6.62 6.14 6.55
N GLN A 191 -7.04 7.28 7.11
CA GLN A 191 -7.59 8.40 6.35
C GLN A 191 -6.56 9.12 5.47
N LYS A 192 -5.34 9.30 5.98
CA LYS A 192 -4.29 10.09 5.31
C LYS A 192 -3.47 9.28 4.31
N ASN A 193 -3.35 7.97 4.48
CA ASN A 193 -2.42 7.15 3.68
C ASN A 193 -3.11 5.99 2.96
N TYR A 194 -3.93 5.21 3.67
CA TYR A 194 -4.47 3.97 3.12
C TYR A 194 -5.61 4.26 2.13
N LEU A 195 -6.65 4.98 2.57
CA LEU A 195 -7.81 5.29 1.73
C LEU A 195 -7.46 6.02 0.42
N PRO A 196 -6.56 7.03 0.40
CA PRO A 196 -6.17 7.66 -0.86
C PRO A 196 -5.56 6.66 -1.86
N GLN A 197 -4.74 5.71 -1.37
CA GLN A 197 -4.14 4.69 -2.23
C GLN A 197 -5.19 3.75 -2.79
N ILE A 198 -6.07 3.27 -1.92
CA ILE A 198 -7.18 2.37 -2.24
C ILE A 198 -8.07 3.01 -3.32
N ALA A 199 -8.45 4.28 -3.12
CA ALA A 199 -9.26 5.04 -4.07
C ALA A 199 -8.66 5.12 -5.48
N MET A 200 -7.37 5.44 -5.57
CA MET A 200 -6.68 5.55 -6.86
C MET A 200 -6.42 4.18 -7.51
N TYR A 201 -6.10 3.15 -6.71
CA TYR A 201 -5.85 1.80 -7.23
C TYR A 201 -7.11 1.08 -7.68
N SER A 202 -8.21 1.20 -6.93
CA SER A 202 -9.49 0.64 -7.37
C SER A 202 -9.94 1.32 -8.67
N SER A 203 -9.91 2.66 -8.71
CA SER A 203 -10.32 3.43 -9.89
C SER A 203 -9.44 3.11 -11.11
N GLY A 204 -8.12 3.07 -10.96
CA GLY A 204 -7.20 2.65 -12.03
C GLY A 204 -7.33 1.18 -12.47
N SER A 205 -8.12 0.39 -11.74
CA SER A 205 -8.51 -0.98 -12.09
C SER A 205 -9.96 -1.08 -12.57
N ASN A 206 -10.62 0.05 -12.87
CA ASN A 206 -12.04 0.15 -13.23
C ASN A 206 -12.99 -0.44 -12.17
N LEU A 207 -12.65 -0.28 -10.89
CA LEU A 207 -13.44 -0.70 -9.75
C LEU A 207 -13.65 0.47 -8.76
N HIS A 208 -14.75 0.42 -7.99
CA HIS A 208 -15.00 1.39 -6.92
C HIS A 208 -14.49 0.93 -5.55
N TRP A 209 -13.95 -0.29 -5.48
CA TRP A 209 -13.50 -0.91 -4.24
C TRP A 209 -12.35 -1.88 -4.53
N MET A 210 -11.62 -2.25 -3.48
CA MET A 210 -10.56 -3.25 -3.53
C MET A 210 -10.32 -3.85 -2.14
N PHE A 211 -9.38 -4.80 -2.02
CA PHE A 211 -9.00 -5.33 -0.72
C PHE A 211 -7.79 -4.62 -0.12
N LEU A 212 -7.82 -4.43 1.19
CA LEU A 212 -6.67 -4.11 2.01
C LEU A 212 -6.25 -5.39 2.75
N LEU A 213 -5.02 -5.83 2.52
CA LEU A 213 -4.36 -6.87 3.31
C LEU A 213 -3.63 -6.20 4.48
N LEU A 214 -4.19 -6.31 5.69
CA LEU A 214 -3.60 -5.75 6.90
C LEU A 214 -2.84 -6.84 7.65
N ILE A 215 -1.52 -6.67 7.83
CA ILE A 215 -0.64 -7.69 8.41
C ILE A 215 -0.06 -7.20 9.73
N SER A 216 -0.14 -8.03 10.77
CA SER A 216 0.52 -7.83 12.05
C SER A 216 1.96 -8.33 12.01
N ARG A 217 2.90 -7.45 12.36
CA ARG A 217 4.32 -7.80 12.48
C ARG A 217 4.66 -8.49 13.80
N GLN A 218 3.73 -8.57 14.76
CA GLN A 218 4.04 -9.09 16.09
C GLN A 218 3.61 -10.54 16.30
N ASN A 219 2.57 -11.01 15.61
CA ASN A 219 1.93 -12.30 15.93
C ASN A 219 1.42 -13.08 14.70
N LYS A 220 1.96 -12.81 13.50
CA LYS A 220 1.57 -13.46 12.23
C LYS A 220 0.06 -13.50 11.93
N GLU A 221 -0.69 -12.57 12.51
CA GLU A 221 -2.10 -12.39 12.18
C GLU A 221 -2.26 -11.44 11.00
N PHE A 222 -3.23 -11.72 10.14
CA PHE A 222 -3.58 -10.81 9.05
C PHE A 222 -5.08 -10.81 8.78
N SER A 223 -5.56 -9.82 8.04
CA SER A 223 -6.94 -9.76 7.59
C SER A 223 -7.03 -9.19 6.17
N ILE A 224 -7.99 -9.69 5.41
CA ILE A 224 -8.39 -9.18 4.10
C ILE A 224 -9.65 -8.35 4.34
N ILE A 225 -9.59 -7.06 4.02
CA ILE A 225 -10.65 -6.11 4.35
C ILE A 225 -11.17 -5.51 3.04
N PRO A 226 -12.45 -5.68 2.68
CA PRO A 226 -13.02 -5.00 1.53
C PRO A 226 -13.23 -3.52 1.85
N VAL A 227 -12.71 -2.64 1.00
CA VAL A 227 -12.74 -1.18 1.23
C VAL A 227 -13.20 -0.47 -0.04
N SER A 228 -14.20 0.40 0.11
CA SER A 228 -14.64 1.32 -0.94
C SER A 228 -13.69 2.51 -1.07
N GLY A 229 -13.30 2.80 -2.30
CA GLY A 229 -12.50 3.96 -2.67
C GLY A 229 -13.31 5.19 -3.04
N GLU A 230 -14.60 5.03 -3.33
CA GLU A 230 -15.45 5.99 -4.04
C GLU A 230 -15.54 7.35 -3.36
N ASN A 231 -16.04 7.39 -2.12
CA ASN A 231 -16.14 8.64 -1.34
C ASN A 231 -14.79 9.33 -1.18
N LYS A 232 -13.71 8.56 -1.06
CA LYS A 232 -12.38 9.15 -0.90
C LYS A 232 -11.87 9.71 -2.22
N LEU A 233 -12.14 9.05 -3.33
CA LEU A 233 -11.79 9.53 -4.66
C LEU A 233 -12.46 10.87 -4.93
N GLN A 234 -13.76 10.99 -4.68
CA GLN A 234 -14.50 12.24 -4.85
C GLN A 234 -13.90 13.39 -4.02
N GLN A 235 -13.50 13.13 -2.77
CA GLN A 235 -12.81 14.13 -1.94
C GLN A 235 -11.47 14.57 -2.52
N LEU A 236 -10.72 13.63 -3.10
CA LEU A 236 -9.44 13.92 -3.74
C LEU A 236 -9.64 14.71 -5.03
N GLU A 237 -10.65 14.36 -5.83
CA GLU A 237 -11.00 15.09 -7.06
C GLU A 237 -11.40 16.53 -6.77
N ASN A 238 -12.27 16.76 -5.79
CA ASN A 238 -12.62 18.12 -5.36
C ASN A 238 -11.38 18.91 -4.93
N LYS A 239 -10.50 18.27 -4.13
CA LYS A 239 -9.25 18.89 -3.70
C LYS A 239 -8.32 19.23 -4.87
N TRP A 240 -8.24 18.37 -5.89
CA TRP A 240 -7.42 18.64 -7.07
C TRP A 240 -8.04 19.70 -7.97
N THR A 241 -9.36 19.74 -8.09
CA THR A 241 -10.09 20.83 -8.74
C THR A 241 -9.81 22.17 -8.04
N ASP A 242 -9.81 22.20 -6.71
CA ASP A 242 -9.44 23.40 -5.95
C ASP A 242 -8.00 23.85 -6.22
N TRP A 243 -7.09 22.92 -6.51
CA TRP A 243 -5.72 23.28 -6.90
C TRP A 243 -5.67 23.95 -8.26
N MET A 244 -6.54 23.53 -9.20
CA MET A 244 -6.62 24.10 -10.55
C MET A 244 -7.20 25.52 -10.59
N SER A 245 -7.77 26.00 -9.48
CA SER A 245 -8.20 27.40 -9.33
C SER A 245 -7.04 28.37 -9.03
N ASP A 246 -5.81 27.87 -8.90
CA ASP A 246 -4.59 28.66 -8.65
C ASP A 246 -3.74 28.73 -9.94
N ASP A 247 -3.69 29.90 -10.56
CA ASP A 247 -2.98 30.13 -11.83
C ASP A 247 -1.48 29.77 -11.75
N GLU A 248 -0.83 30.06 -10.62
CA GLU A 248 0.60 29.74 -10.43
C GLU A 248 0.81 28.22 -10.40
N PHE A 249 -0.15 27.48 -9.84
CA PHE A 249 -0.12 26.02 -9.87
C PHE A 249 -0.35 25.49 -11.29
N VAL A 250 -1.35 26.01 -12.00
CA VAL A 250 -1.68 25.61 -13.37
C VAL A 250 -0.50 25.81 -14.30
N GLU A 251 0.17 26.96 -14.22
CA GLU A 251 1.35 27.26 -15.05
C GLU A 251 2.48 26.25 -14.80
N LYS A 252 2.76 25.92 -13.53
CA LYS A 252 3.77 24.91 -13.15
C LYS A 252 3.41 23.51 -13.63
N LEU A 253 2.13 23.14 -13.53
CA LEU A 253 1.66 21.84 -13.98
C LEU A 253 1.75 21.71 -15.51
N ASN A 254 1.38 22.75 -16.25
CA ASN A 254 1.48 22.75 -17.70
C ASN A 254 2.94 22.71 -18.17
N HIS A 255 3.83 23.46 -17.53
CA HIS A 255 5.26 23.37 -17.79
C HIS A 255 5.82 21.96 -17.51
N PHE A 256 5.38 21.31 -16.43
CA PHE A 256 5.77 19.94 -16.13
C PHE A 256 5.29 18.94 -17.20
N LYS A 257 4.05 19.11 -17.69
CA LYS A 257 3.48 18.23 -18.74
C LYS A 257 4.14 18.37 -20.11
N SER A 258 4.72 19.53 -20.41
CA SER A 258 5.36 19.79 -21.70
C SER A 258 6.82 19.30 -21.79
N GLN A 259 7.36 18.75 -20.70
CA GLN A 259 8.71 18.18 -20.63
C GLN A 259 8.68 16.68 -20.90
#